data_AF-A0A7X4A045-F1
#
_entry.id   AF-A0A7X4A045-F1
#
_cell.length_a   1.000
_cell.length_b   1.000
_cell.length_c   1.000
_cell.angle_alpha   90.00
_cell.angle_beta   90.00
_cell.angle_gamma   90.00
#
_symmetry.space_group_name_H-M   'P 1'
#
loop_
_entity.id
_entity.type
_entity.pdbx_description
1 polymer ?
#
loop_
_entity_poly.entity_id
_entity_poly.type
_entity_poly.pdbx_seq_one_letter_code
_entity_poly.pdbx_strand_id
1 'polypeptide(L)'
;MDIDFDEAVATWLVADGQTLIAPQYPLRIGEDPAAKGPVKWPDILAVRPRDKHIFLCEVTWDKNWKKFGDKIADYREHLDNTRANLNHWLGIGDKEWEISVWYFVPEHPHVAKIRSMRPDDELGLCVTALETITPWNYTWGFRG
;
A
#
# COMPACT_ATOMS: atom_id res chain seq x y z
N MET A 1 -16.40 18.19 -9.74
CA MET A 1 -14.94 18.06 -9.66
C MET A 1 -14.72 16.63 -9.25
N ASP A 2 -14.39 15.77 -10.20
CA ASP A 2 -14.11 14.37 -9.89
C ASP A 2 -12.80 14.34 -9.12
N ILE A 3 -12.85 13.78 -7.92
CA ILE A 3 -11.67 13.67 -7.07
C ILE A 3 -10.87 12.47 -7.59
N ASP A 4 -9.62 12.71 -7.98
CA ASP A 4 -8.66 11.63 -8.16
C ASP A 4 -8.19 11.19 -6.77
N PHE A 5 -8.64 10.00 -6.35
CA PHE A 5 -8.32 9.48 -5.03
C PHE A 5 -6.89 8.93 -4.94
N ASP A 6 -6.28 8.55 -6.05
CA ASP A 6 -4.87 8.16 -6.07
C ASP A 6 -4.01 9.39 -5.76
N GLU A 7 -4.37 10.54 -6.33
CA GLU A 7 -3.73 11.83 -6.03
C GLU A 7 -3.98 12.26 -4.56
N ALA A 8 -5.19 12.07 -4.05
CA ALA A 8 -5.51 12.37 -2.65
C ALA A 8 -4.70 11.48 -1.67
N VAL A 9 -4.62 10.17 -1.94
CA VAL A 9 -3.82 9.22 -1.15
C VAL A 9 -2.33 9.57 -1.23
N ALA A 10 -1.81 9.84 -2.42
CA ALA A 10 -0.42 10.25 -2.62
C ALA A 10 -0.09 11.52 -1.82
N THR A 11 -0.94 12.54 -1.92
CA THR A 11 -0.81 13.80 -1.19
C THR A 11 -0.84 13.56 0.33
N TRP A 12 -1.77 12.72 0.78
CA TRP A 12 -1.88 12.35 2.19
C TRP A 12 -0.65 11.61 2.71
N LEU A 13 -0.15 10.61 1.97
CA LEU A 13 1.05 9.85 2.32
C LEU A 13 2.30 10.74 2.44
N VAL A 14 2.42 11.74 1.58
CA VAL A 14 3.48 12.74 1.63
C VAL A 14 3.28 13.69 2.82
N ALA A 15 2.04 14.14 3.08
CA ALA A 15 1.71 15.06 4.17
C ALA A 15 1.82 14.43 5.57
N ASP A 16 1.52 13.12 5.71
CA ASP A 16 1.79 12.33 6.92
C ASP A 16 3.30 12.22 7.22
N GLY A 17 4.12 12.65 6.26
CA GLY A 17 5.30 13.45 6.55
C GLY A 17 6.63 12.75 6.41
N GLN A 18 6.69 11.45 6.10
CA GLN A 18 7.97 10.72 6.02
C GLN A 18 7.99 9.59 5.00
N THR A 19 7.11 9.66 4.00
CA THR A 19 6.95 8.59 3.02
C THR A 19 7.43 9.08 1.65
N LEU A 20 8.46 8.44 1.11
CA LEU A 20 8.79 8.54 -0.31
C LEU A 20 7.79 7.68 -1.08
N ILE A 21 7.15 8.24 -2.11
CA ILE A 21 6.15 7.52 -2.89
C ILE A 21 6.62 7.29 -4.33
N ALA A 22 6.33 6.11 -4.85
CA ALA A 22 6.48 5.76 -6.25
C ALA A 22 5.14 5.18 -6.76
N PRO A 23 4.31 6.00 -7.43
CA PRO A 23 3.09 5.53 -8.07
C PRO A 23 3.41 4.44 -9.11
N GLN A 24 2.57 3.41 -9.17
CA GLN A 24 2.69 2.32 -10.15
C GLN A 24 4.12 1.76 -10.23
N TYR A 25 4.66 1.34 -9.09
CA TYR A 25 5.99 0.73 -9.07
C TYR A 25 5.93 -0.74 -9.52
N PRO A 26 6.75 -1.19 -10.49
CA PRO A 26 6.72 -2.57 -10.95
C PRO A 26 7.37 -3.52 -9.93
N LEU A 27 6.57 -4.46 -9.42
CA LEU A 27 7.05 -5.62 -8.67
C LEU A 27 7.09 -6.84 -9.59
N ARG A 28 8.28 -7.29 -9.97
CA ARG A 28 8.41 -8.53 -10.77
C ARG A 28 8.25 -9.73 -9.86
N ILE A 29 7.37 -10.65 -10.26
CA ILE A 29 7.11 -11.90 -9.56
C ILE A 29 7.76 -13.03 -10.35
N GLY A 30 8.66 -13.75 -9.69
CA GLY A 30 9.41 -14.86 -10.24
C GLY A 30 10.68 -15.11 -9.43
N GLU A 31 11.31 -16.26 -9.65
CA GLU A 31 12.55 -16.66 -8.96
C GLU A 31 13.74 -15.73 -9.27
N ASP A 32 13.69 -15.04 -10.42
CA ASP A 32 14.70 -14.08 -10.84
C ASP A 32 14.07 -12.68 -11.03
N PRO A 33 14.39 -11.71 -10.15
CA PRO A 33 13.97 -10.31 -10.30
C PRO A 33 14.41 -9.65 -11.61
N ALA A 34 15.42 -10.19 -12.30
CA ALA A 34 15.90 -9.72 -13.60
C ALA A 34 15.19 -10.40 -14.80
N ALA A 35 14.42 -11.48 -14.58
CA ALA A 35 13.72 -12.18 -15.63
C ALA A 35 12.42 -11.48 -16.07
N LYS A 36 11.96 -11.82 -17.28
CA LYS A 36 10.62 -11.43 -17.79
C LYS A 36 9.54 -12.29 -17.13
N GLY A 37 9.27 -12.06 -15.85
CA GLY A 37 8.15 -12.64 -15.11
C GLY A 37 6.89 -11.75 -15.14
N PRO A 38 5.75 -12.27 -14.64
CA PRO A 38 4.56 -11.46 -14.38
C PRO A 38 4.91 -10.28 -13.46
N VAL A 39 4.33 -9.10 -13.75
CA VAL A 39 4.59 -7.87 -12.99
C VAL A 39 3.32 -7.51 -12.24
N LYS A 40 3.44 -7.31 -10.93
CA LYS A 40 2.43 -6.66 -10.11
C LYS A 40 2.74 -5.19 -9.93
N TRP A 41 1.69 -4.43 -9.73
CA TRP A 41 1.74 -3.00 -9.59
C TRP A 41 0.86 -2.65 -8.41
N PRO A 42 1.42 -2.37 -7.22
CA PRO A 42 0.69 -1.58 -6.24
C PRO A 42 0.36 -0.23 -6.87
N ASP A 43 -0.78 0.33 -6.51
CA ASP A 43 -1.18 1.65 -7.00
C ASP A 43 -0.13 2.69 -6.57
N ILE A 44 0.36 2.58 -5.33
CA ILE A 44 1.45 3.39 -4.80
C ILE A 44 2.40 2.51 -3.98
N LEU A 45 3.71 2.57 -4.26
CA LEU A 45 4.73 2.09 -3.34
C LEU A 45 5.11 3.23 -2.40
N ALA A 46 4.91 3.04 -1.11
CA ALA A 46 5.25 4.02 -0.08
C ALA A 46 6.41 3.49 0.75
N VAL A 47 7.46 4.28 0.93
CA VAL A 47 8.66 3.91 1.71
C VAL A 47 8.81 4.91 2.83
N ARG A 48 8.73 4.44 4.07
CA ARG A 48 8.94 5.24 5.28
C ARG A 48 10.31 4.90 5.89
N PRO A 49 11.35 5.72 5.68
CA PRO A 49 12.70 5.38 6.11
C PRO A 49 12.90 5.40 7.62
N ARG A 50 12.11 6.21 8.34
CA ARG A 50 12.27 6.40 9.79
C ARG A 50 12.17 5.10 10.58
N ASP A 51 11.24 4.25 10.20
CA ASP A 51 10.97 2.96 10.82
C ASP A 51 11.28 1.78 9.89
N LYS A 52 11.96 2.04 8.77
CA LYS A 52 12.29 1.04 7.75
C LYS A 52 11.05 0.25 7.31
N HIS A 53 9.98 0.95 6.93
CA HIS A 53 8.73 0.31 6.50
C HIS A 53 8.45 0.58 5.03
N ILE A 54 8.13 -0.47 4.26
CA ILE A 54 7.56 -0.38 2.92
C ILE A 54 6.07 -0.72 2.96
N PHE A 55 5.26 0.14 2.37
CA PHE A 55 3.84 -0.05 2.16
C PHE A 55 3.54 -0.27 0.68
N LEU A 56 2.90 -1.40 0.39
CA LEU A 56 2.27 -1.68 -0.90
C LEU A 56 0.86 -1.14 -0.82
N CYS A 57 0.64 0.08 -1.31
CA CYS A 57 -0.63 0.76 -1.18
C CYS A 57 -1.58 0.38 -2.31
N GLU A 58 -2.84 0.17 -1.93
CA GLU A 58 -3.92 -0.25 -2.80
C GLU A 58 -5.13 0.65 -2.60
N VAL A 59 -5.52 1.37 -3.64
CA VAL A 59 -6.59 2.35 -3.61
C VAL A 59 -7.76 1.81 -4.41
N THR A 60 -8.91 1.65 -3.76
CA THR A 60 -10.09 1.16 -4.48
C THR A 60 -11.38 1.73 -3.92
N TRP A 61 -12.34 1.98 -4.82
CA TRP A 61 -13.73 2.30 -4.48
C TRP A 61 -14.66 1.08 -4.50
N ASP A 62 -14.13 -0.07 -4.90
CA ASP A 62 -14.94 -1.27 -5.01
C ASP A 62 -15.38 -1.74 -3.62
N LYS A 63 -16.68 -1.87 -3.43
CA LYS A 63 -17.28 -2.43 -2.21
C LYS A 63 -17.30 -3.96 -2.25
N ASN A 64 -16.75 -4.58 -3.29
CA ASN A 64 -16.65 -6.02 -3.45
C ASN A 64 -15.48 -6.60 -2.63
N TRP A 65 -15.82 -6.96 -1.39
CA TRP A 65 -14.89 -7.56 -0.42
C TRP A 65 -14.24 -8.87 -0.85
N LYS A 66 -14.83 -9.59 -1.81
CA LYS A 66 -14.20 -10.80 -2.34
C LYS A 66 -12.90 -10.45 -3.08
N LYS A 67 -12.94 -9.43 -3.94
CA LYS A 67 -11.74 -8.96 -4.67
C LYS A 67 -10.64 -8.50 -3.72
N PHE A 68 -11.02 -7.89 -2.61
CA PHE A 68 -10.10 -7.48 -1.56
C PHE A 68 -9.39 -8.68 -0.92
N GLY A 69 -10.15 -9.71 -0.53
CA GLY A 69 -9.61 -10.95 0.04
C GLY A 69 -8.70 -11.69 -0.95
N ASP A 70 -9.10 -11.76 -2.23
CA ASP A 70 -8.31 -12.39 -3.29
C ASP A 70 -6.97 -11.65 -3.47
N LYS A 71 -6.96 -10.31 -3.42
CA LYS A 71 -5.73 -9.49 -3.55
C LYS A 71 -4.80 -9.65 -2.34
N ILE A 72 -5.33 -9.78 -1.13
CA ILE A 72 -4.52 -10.09 0.06
C ILE A 72 -3.88 -11.47 -0.07
N ALA A 73 -4.67 -12.49 -0.44
CA ALA A 73 -4.15 -13.85 -0.62
C ALA A 73 -3.03 -13.89 -1.67
N ASP A 74 -3.23 -13.16 -2.76
CA ASP A 74 -2.26 -13.00 -3.84
C ASP A 74 -0.97 -12.28 -3.40
N TYR A 75 -1.05 -11.25 -2.53
CA TYR A 75 0.15 -10.67 -1.91
C TYR A 75 0.87 -11.63 -0.97
N ARG A 76 0.12 -12.41 -0.17
CA ARG A 76 0.70 -13.40 0.76
C ARG A 76 1.47 -14.48 0.00
N GLU A 77 0.87 -15.02 -1.05
CA GLU A 77 1.48 -16.07 -1.87
C GLU A 77 2.82 -15.63 -2.50
N HIS A 78 2.99 -14.33 -2.73
CA HIS A 78 4.14 -13.77 -3.42
C HIS A 78 4.98 -12.82 -2.56
N LEU A 79 4.87 -12.87 -1.24
CA LEU A 79 5.57 -11.97 -0.32
C LEU A 79 7.10 -12.10 -0.42
N ASP A 80 7.62 -13.33 -0.46
CA ASP A 80 9.07 -13.56 -0.56
C ASP A 80 9.64 -13.04 -1.90
N ASN A 81 8.92 -13.25 -2.99
CA ASN A 81 9.30 -12.70 -4.30
C ASN A 81 9.26 -11.16 -4.28
N THR A 82 8.27 -10.59 -3.59
CA THR A 82 8.15 -9.13 -3.42
C THR A 82 9.33 -8.58 -2.61
N ARG A 83 9.71 -9.23 -1.51
CA ARG A 83 10.92 -8.92 -0.74
C ARG A 83 12.14 -8.95 -1.64
N ALA A 84 12.41 -10.08 -2.31
CA ALA A 84 13.56 -10.25 -3.18
C ALA A 84 13.64 -9.17 -4.27
N ASN A 85 12.49 -8.80 -4.87
CA ASN A 85 12.43 -7.75 -5.87
C ASN A 85 12.79 -6.37 -5.31
N LEU A 86 12.19 -5.99 -4.18
CA LEU A 86 12.47 -4.71 -3.53
C LEU A 86 13.93 -4.65 -3.05
N ASN A 87 14.48 -5.76 -2.56
CA ASN A 87 15.88 -5.84 -2.15
C ASN A 87 16.83 -5.68 -3.33
N HIS A 88 16.50 -6.29 -4.48
CA HIS A 88 17.28 -6.14 -5.70
C HIS A 88 17.27 -4.70 -6.23
N TRP A 89 16.10 -4.07 -6.33
CA TRP A 89 15.95 -2.77 -7.01
C TRP A 89 16.13 -1.56 -6.11
N LEU A 90 15.78 -1.66 -4.83
CA LEU A 90 15.86 -0.55 -3.86
C LEU A 90 17.04 -0.71 -2.90
N GLY A 91 17.73 -1.85 -2.92
CA GLY A 91 18.86 -2.10 -2.02
C GLY A 91 18.45 -2.17 -0.55
N ILE A 92 17.16 -2.39 -0.27
CA ILE A 92 16.72 -2.67 1.09
C ILE A 92 17.21 -4.08 1.46
N GLY A 93 17.79 -4.27 2.65
CA GLY A 93 18.30 -5.59 3.06
C GLY A 93 17.15 -6.50 3.51
N ASP A 94 17.19 -7.80 3.17
CA ASP A 94 16.11 -8.80 3.37
C ASP A 94 15.46 -8.86 4.76
N LYS A 95 16.10 -8.32 5.80
CA LYS A 95 15.65 -8.44 7.21
C LYS A 95 15.57 -7.13 7.97
N GLU A 96 15.91 -6.01 7.33
CA GLU A 96 15.87 -4.70 8.01
C GLU A 96 14.56 -3.96 7.80
N TRP A 97 13.81 -4.31 6.76
CA TRP A 97 12.61 -3.57 6.36
C TRP A 97 11.35 -4.40 6.55
N GLU A 98 10.38 -3.81 7.24
CA GLU A 98 9.02 -4.36 7.30
C GLU A 98 8.29 -4.08 6.00
N ILE A 99 7.47 -5.03 5.55
CA ILE A 99 6.61 -4.85 4.39
C ILE A 99 5.17 -5.01 4.85
N SER A 100 4.32 -4.08 4.45
CA SER A 100 2.88 -4.13 4.72
C SER A 100 2.06 -3.81 3.49
N VAL A 101 0.89 -4.42 3.38
CA VAL A 101 -0.11 -3.99 2.39
C VAL A 101 -1.03 -2.99 3.05
N TRP A 102 -1.18 -1.81 2.44
CA TRP A 102 -2.00 -0.73 2.96
C TRP A 102 -3.15 -0.42 2.02
N TYR A 103 -4.34 -0.82 2.42
CA TYR A 103 -5.53 -0.54 1.66
C TYR A 103 -6.19 0.79 2.04
N PHE A 104 -6.56 1.53 1.01
CA PHE A 104 -7.39 2.72 1.05
C PHE A 104 -8.73 2.40 0.39
N VAL A 105 -9.76 2.23 1.21
CA VAL A 105 -11.09 1.77 0.79
C VAL A 105 -12.18 2.67 1.33
N PRO A 106 -13.40 2.71 0.77
CA PRO A 106 -14.49 3.47 1.35
C PRO A 106 -14.88 2.86 2.70
N GLU A 107 -15.36 3.70 3.61
CA GLU A 107 -15.87 3.24 4.90
C GLU A 107 -16.97 2.18 4.69
N HIS A 108 -16.83 1.05 5.38
CA HIS A 108 -17.74 -0.08 5.25
C HIS A 108 -17.76 -0.91 6.53
N PRO A 109 -18.89 -1.55 6.89
CA PRO A 109 -18.98 -2.46 8.03
C PRO A 109 -17.90 -3.56 8.11
N HIS A 110 -17.25 -3.87 6.98
CA HIS A 110 -16.19 -4.89 6.91
C HIS A 110 -14.79 -4.32 7.14
N VAL A 111 -14.58 -3.01 7.02
CA VAL A 111 -13.30 -2.34 7.33
C VAL A 111 -12.93 -2.55 8.79
N ALA A 112 -13.88 -2.34 9.71
CA ALA A 112 -13.69 -2.62 11.13
C ALA A 112 -13.32 -4.10 11.37
N LYS A 113 -13.97 -5.02 10.65
CA LYS A 113 -13.67 -6.45 10.71
C LYS A 113 -12.25 -6.74 10.22
N ILE A 114 -11.81 -6.16 9.10
CA ILE A 114 -10.46 -6.37 8.57
C ILE A 114 -9.39 -5.79 9.50
N ARG A 115 -9.61 -4.58 10.04
CA ARG A 115 -8.74 -3.98 11.06
C ARG A 115 -8.58 -4.89 12.28
N SER A 116 -9.65 -5.59 12.67
CA SER A 116 -9.62 -6.57 13.76
C SER A 116 -9.03 -7.91 13.35
N MET A 117 -8.98 -8.21 12.06
CA MET A 117 -8.46 -9.47 11.52
C MET A 117 -6.95 -9.48 11.39
N ARG A 118 -6.20 -8.52 11.98
CA ARG A 118 -4.74 -8.55 12.09
C ARG A 118 -4.30 -9.97 12.46
N PRO A 119 -3.85 -10.77 11.50
CA PRO A 119 -3.28 -12.04 11.82
C PRO A 119 -1.88 -11.78 12.41
N ASP A 120 -1.34 -12.75 13.13
CA ASP A 120 0.08 -12.80 13.49
C ASP A 120 0.97 -13.02 12.23
N ASP A 121 0.57 -12.53 11.05
CA ASP A 121 1.18 -12.86 9.76
C ASP A 121 2.20 -11.82 9.28
N GLU A 122 3.22 -12.33 8.59
CA GLU A 122 4.37 -11.57 8.09
C GLU A 122 4.03 -10.47 7.07
N LEU A 123 2.82 -10.48 6.50
CA LEU A 123 2.43 -9.55 5.44
C LEU A 123 2.03 -8.18 5.98
N GLY A 124 1.66 -8.03 7.26
CA GLY A 124 1.25 -6.76 7.88
C GLY A 124 0.11 -6.03 7.13
N LEU A 125 -1.10 -6.02 7.69
CA LEU A 125 -2.25 -5.41 7.01
C LEU A 125 -2.64 -4.06 7.64
N CYS A 126 -2.67 -3.01 6.81
CA CYS A 126 -3.14 -1.67 7.16
C CYS A 126 -4.40 -1.33 6.34
N VAL A 127 -5.39 -0.69 6.97
CA VAL A 127 -6.62 -0.25 6.29
C VAL A 127 -7.04 1.14 6.73
N THR A 128 -7.07 2.07 5.78
CA THR A 128 -7.51 3.45 5.96
C THR A 128 -8.77 3.70 5.14
N ALA A 129 -9.73 4.42 5.73
CA ALA A 129 -10.94 4.80 5.01
C ALA A 129 -10.67 6.02 4.13
N LEU A 130 -11.08 5.98 2.87
CA LEU A 130 -10.86 7.09 1.92
C LEU A 130 -11.43 8.41 2.44
N GLU A 131 -12.58 8.36 3.13
CA GLU A 131 -13.25 9.51 3.72
C GLU A 131 -12.36 10.23 4.76
N THR A 132 -11.47 9.50 5.43
CA THR A 132 -10.57 10.08 6.44
C THR A 132 -9.40 10.85 5.84
N ILE A 133 -8.98 10.50 4.62
CA ILE A 133 -7.80 11.08 3.95
C ILE A 133 -8.15 12.16 2.91
N THR A 134 -9.43 12.53 2.85
CA THR A 134 -9.92 13.50 1.86
C THR A 134 -9.23 14.86 2.01
N PRO A 135 -8.97 15.59 0.90
CA PRO A 135 -8.17 16.81 0.92
C PRO A 135 -8.69 17.90 1.89
N TRP A 136 -10.00 17.97 2.13
CA TRP A 136 -10.59 18.94 3.07
C TRP A 136 -10.32 18.61 4.55
N ASN A 137 -9.93 17.38 4.87
CA ASN A 137 -9.46 17.02 6.22
C ASN A 137 -8.01 17.45 6.48
N TYR A 138 -7.24 17.76 5.44
CA TYR A 138 -5.84 18.22 5.50
C TYR A 138 -5.74 19.58 4.81
N THR A 139 -6.56 20.53 5.27
CA THR A 139 -6.42 21.92 4.84
C THR A 139 -5.09 22.47 5.34
N TRP A 140 -4.11 22.57 4.44
CA TRP A 140 -2.98 23.46 4.62
C TRP A 140 -3.51 24.90 4.65
N GLY A 141 -3.85 25.40 5.83
CA GLY A 141 -3.74 26.80 6.20
C GLY A 141 -4.48 27.88 5.39
N PHE A 142 -5.34 27.57 4.42
CA PHE A 142 -6.21 28.60 3.80
C PHE A 142 -7.53 28.72 4.56
N ARG A 143 -7.43 29.20 5.80
CA ARG A 143 -8.50 30.03 6.36
C ARG A 143 -8.21 31.46 5.91
N GLY A 144 -8.79 31.85 4.77
CA GLY A 144 -9.00 33.27 4.44
C GLY A 144 -10.14 33.84 5.27
#